data_AF-A0A1G5WRZ5-F1
#
_entry.id   AF-A0A1G5WRZ5-F1
#
_cell.length_a   1.000
_cell.length_b   1.000
_cell.length_c   1.000
_cell.angle_alpha   90.00
_cell.angle_beta   90.00
_cell.angle_gamma   90.00
#
_symmetry.space_group_name_H-M   'P 1'
#
loop_
_entity.id
_entity.type
_entity.pdbx_description
1 polymer ?
#
loop_
_entity_poly.entity_id
_entity_poly.type
_entity_poly.pdbx_seq_one_letter_code
_entity_poly.pdbx_strand_id
1 'polypeptide(L)'
;MPATPQQATQARLLNARRFLLAEHVQAFATLAEQQDPEMWLRATLDQAGAWHWQTPEQLEFLLIQGLQAPACSRASYWQVRPAEKPDEHFERVRLMTAFCQGDAPL
;
A
#
# COMPACT_ATOMS: atom_id res chain seq x y z
N MET A 1 -14.92 9.25 -23.42
CA MET A 1 -14.30 10.35 -22.65
C MET A 1 -13.40 9.72 -21.59
N PRO A 2 -12.25 10.32 -21.26
CA PRO A 2 -11.44 9.87 -20.13
C PRO A 2 -12.23 10.02 -18.83
N ALA A 3 -11.99 9.14 -17.86
CA ALA A 3 -12.62 9.21 -16.54
C ALA A 3 -12.17 10.49 -15.81
N THR A 4 -13.05 11.09 -15.03
CA THR A 4 -12.69 12.22 -14.15
C THR A 4 -11.76 11.74 -13.02
N PRO A 5 -10.98 12.64 -12.38
CA PRO A 5 -10.14 12.26 -11.23
C PRO A 5 -10.92 11.58 -10.10
N GLN A 6 -12.17 11.99 -9.88
CA GLN A 6 -13.07 11.36 -8.90
C GLN A 6 -13.45 9.94 -9.31
N GLN A 7 -13.79 9.71 -10.59
CA GLN A 7 -14.10 8.38 -11.12
C GLN A 7 -12.88 7.45 -11.06
N ALA A 8 -11.68 7.95 -11.38
CA ALA A 8 -10.44 7.18 -11.27
C ALA A 8 -10.16 6.78 -9.82
N THR A 9 -10.40 7.67 -8.86
CA THR A 9 -10.25 7.38 -7.43
C THR A 9 -11.22 6.30 -6.96
N GLN A 10 -12.49 6.40 -7.36
CA GLN A 10 -13.50 5.39 -7.04
C GLN A 10 -13.18 4.03 -7.65
N ALA A 11 -12.71 4.00 -8.90
CA ALA A 11 -12.29 2.78 -9.56
C ALA A 11 -11.11 2.12 -8.84
N ARG A 12 -10.11 2.90 -8.41
CA ARG A 12 -8.98 2.40 -7.63
C ARG A 12 -9.42 1.79 -6.30
N LEU A 13 -10.34 2.44 -5.58
CA LEU A 13 -10.89 1.92 -4.33
C LEU A 13 -11.60 0.57 -4.55
N LEU A 14 -12.47 0.49 -5.55
CA LEU A 14 -13.19 -0.74 -5.87
C LEU A 14 -12.25 -1.88 -6.27
N ASN A 15 -11.23 -1.59 -7.07
CA ASN A 15 -10.28 -2.59 -7.52
C ASN A 15 -9.39 -3.09 -6.36
N ALA A 16 -8.90 -2.18 -5.52
CA ALA A 16 -8.13 -2.55 -4.33
C ALA A 16 -8.94 -3.42 -3.37
N ARG A 17 -10.22 -3.09 -3.15
CA ARG A 17 -11.12 -3.91 -2.33
C ARG A 17 -11.33 -5.30 -2.92
N ARG A 18 -11.56 -5.40 -4.24
CA ARG A 18 -11.71 -6.69 -4.94
C ARG A 18 -10.46 -7.56 -4.81
N PHE A 19 -9.29 -6.96 -5.01
CA PHE A 19 -8.01 -7.63 -4.84
C PHE A 19 -7.86 -8.22 -3.42
N LEU A 20 -8.10 -7.41 -2.39
CA LEU A 20 -8.02 -7.86 -0.99
C LEU A 20 -9.00 -9.00 -0.67
N LEU A 21 -10.23 -8.92 -1.16
CA LEU A 21 -11.24 -9.96 -0.95
C LEU A 21 -10.96 -11.24 -1.74
N ALA A 22 -10.29 -11.14 -2.89
CA ALA A 22 -9.95 -12.29 -3.72
C ALA A 22 -8.71 -13.04 -3.20
N GLU A 23 -7.68 -12.32 -2.77
CA GLU A 23 -6.35 -12.91 -2.53
C GLU A 23 -5.91 -12.86 -1.05
N HIS A 24 -6.47 -11.93 -0.27
CA HIS A 24 -6.02 -11.66 1.10
C HIS A 24 -7.17 -11.63 2.12
N VAL A 25 -8.24 -12.38 1.85
CA VAL A 25 -9.49 -12.34 2.65
C VAL A 25 -9.25 -12.58 4.15
N GLN A 26 -8.36 -13.50 4.51
CA GLN A 26 -8.09 -13.82 5.91
C GLN A 26 -7.41 -12.65 6.64
N ALA A 27 -6.36 -12.07 6.04
CA ALA A 27 -5.65 -10.94 6.63
C ALA A 27 -6.52 -9.68 6.68
N PHE A 28 -7.35 -9.46 5.65
CA PHE A 28 -8.30 -8.35 5.62
C PHE A 28 -9.42 -8.52 6.65
N ALA A 29 -9.89 -9.74 6.90
CA ALA A 29 -10.83 -10.03 7.99
C ALA A 29 -10.20 -9.77 9.37
N THR A 30 -8.95 -10.20 9.60
CA THR A 30 -8.21 -9.91 10.84
C THR A 30 -8.00 -8.41 11.06
N LEU A 31 -7.78 -7.64 9.98
CA LEU A 31 -7.73 -6.18 10.08
C LEU A 31 -9.08 -5.58 10.51
N ALA A 32 -10.19 -6.09 9.96
CA ALA A 32 -11.54 -5.63 10.29
C ALA A 32 -11.94 -5.87 11.76
N GLU A 33 -11.31 -6.84 12.44
CA GLU A 33 -11.47 -7.05 13.88
C GLU A 33 -10.84 -5.93 14.72
N GLN A 34 -9.86 -5.19 14.18
CA GLN A 34 -9.08 -4.18 14.90
C GLN A 34 -9.48 -2.75 14.55
N GLN A 35 -9.91 -2.50 13.31
CA GLN A 35 -10.28 -1.18 12.83
C GLN A 35 -11.23 -1.25 11.63
N ASP A 36 -11.85 -0.12 11.27
CA ASP A 36 -12.70 -0.03 10.09
C ASP A 36 -11.86 -0.31 8.81
N PRO A 37 -12.18 -1.39 8.07
CA PRO A 37 -11.40 -1.81 6.90
C PRO A 37 -11.56 -0.86 5.70
N GLU A 38 -12.70 -0.17 5.55
CA GLU A 38 -12.90 0.80 4.48
C GLU A 38 -12.16 2.10 4.78
N MET A 39 -12.17 2.53 6.04
CA MET A 39 -11.39 3.69 6.47
C MET A 39 -9.89 3.43 6.31
N TRP A 40 -9.41 2.24 6.69
CA TRP A 40 -8.04 1.82 6.45
C TRP A 40 -7.68 1.86 4.96
N LEU A 41 -8.50 1.23 4.12
CA LEU A 41 -8.24 1.14 2.69
C LEU A 41 -8.18 2.53 2.05
N ARG A 42 -9.08 3.43 2.46
CA ARG A 42 -9.08 4.80 1.96
C ARG A 42 -7.81 5.55 2.36
N ALA A 43 -7.43 5.48 3.63
CA ALA A 43 -6.20 6.11 4.12
C ALA A 43 -4.96 5.57 3.40
N THR A 44 -4.90 4.26 3.15
CA THR A 44 -3.80 3.62 2.40
C THR A 44 -3.72 4.14 0.96
N LEU A 45 -4.85 4.28 0.27
CA LEU A 45 -4.86 4.83 -1.10
C LEU A 45 -4.56 6.34 -1.14
N ASP A 46 -4.99 7.10 -0.14
CA ASP A 46 -4.65 8.52 -0.01
C ASP A 46 -3.13 8.68 0.24
N GLN A 47 -2.52 7.78 1.03
CA GLN A 47 -1.07 7.73 1.25
C GLN A 47 -0.30 7.42 -0.05
N ALA A 48 -0.76 6.44 -0.85
CA ALA A 48 -0.20 6.17 -2.16
C ALA A 48 -0.28 7.40 -3.07
N GLY A 49 -1.42 8.10 -3.05
CA GLY A 49 -1.60 9.36 -3.77
C GLY A 49 -0.57 10.43 -3.37
N ALA A 50 -0.33 10.60 -2.08
CA ALA A 50 0.66 11.54 -1.54
C ALA A 50 2.10 11.18 -1.92
N TRP A 51 2.41 9.89 -2.08
CA TRP A 51 3.71 9.40 -2.56
C TRP A 51 3.82 9.34 -4.08
N HIS A 52 2.75 9.72 -4.80
CA HIS A 52 2.62 9.56 -6.23
C HIS A 52 2.81 8.10 -6.72
N TRP A 53 2.49 7.13 -5.86
CA TRP A 53 2.44 5.72 -6.20
C TRP A 53 1.12 5.43 -6.93
N GLN A 54 1.23 5.07 -8.21
CA GLN A 54 0.08 4.95 -9.12
C GLN A 54 0.01 3.64 -9.88
N THR A 55 1.12 2.89 -9.95
CA THR A 55 1.15 1.62 -10.68
C THR A 55 0.44 0.53 -9.87
N PRO A 56 -0.13 -0.51 -10.53
CA PRO A 56 -0.70 -1.66 -9.84
C PRO A 56 0.28 -2.30 -8.84
N GLU A 57 1.54 -2.50 -9.24
CA GLU A 57 2.58 -3.09 -8.39
C GLU A 57 2.82 -2.27 -7.10
N GLN A 58 2.90 -0.94 -7.21
CA GLN A 58 3.09 -0.06 -6.05
C GLN A 58 1.90 -0.14 -5.08
N LEU A 59 0.68 -0.18 -5.61
CA LEU A 59 -0.54 -0.25 -4.81
C LEU A 59 -0.69 -1.61 -4.14
N GLU A 60 -0.49 -2.70 -4.87
CA GLU A 60 -0.54 -4.06 -4.34
C GLU A 60 0.50 -4.24 -3.23
N PHE A 61 1.74 -3.81 -3.45
CA PHE A 61 2.78 -3.84 -2.44
C PHE A 61 2.35 -3.08 -1.16
N LEU A 62 1.86 -1.85 -1.30
CA LEU A 62 1.41 -1.06 -0.16
C LEU A 62 0.26 -1.74 0.61
N LEU A 63 -0.71 -2.30 -0.11
CA LEU A 63 -1.85 -3.00 0.49
C LEU A 63 -1.41 -4.25 1.24
N ILE A 64 -0.59 -5.10 0.61
CA ILE A 64 -0.09 -6.34 1.21
C ILE A 64 0.71 -6.04 2.46
N GLN A 65 1.67 -5.11 2.38
CA GLN A 65 2.51 -4.76 3.52
C GLN A 65 1.71 -4.05 4.62
N GLY A 66 0.68 -3.28 4.28
CA GLY A 66 -0.21 -2.66 5.25
C GLY A 66 -1.10 -3.66 6.01
N LEU A 67 -1.40 -4.82 5.42
CA LEU A 67 -2.07 -5.93 6.11
C LEU A 67 -1.15 -6.64 7.12
N GLN A 68 0.17 -6.57 6.92
CA GLN A 68 1.16 -7.15 7.83
C GLN A 68 1.35 -6.19 9.04
N ALA A 69 0.90 -6.61 10.22
CA ALA A 69 1.05 -5.88 11.49
C ALA A 69 2.55 -5.68 11.89
N PRO A 70 2.87 -4.88 12.93
CA PRO A 70 3.79 -3.73 12.85
C PRO A 70 5.30 -4.02 12.80
N ALA A 71 5.78 -5.24 12.54
CA ALA A 71 7.22 -5.50 12.59
C ALA A 71 8.00 -4.61 11.61
N CYS A 72 7.41 -4.29 10.44
CA CYS A 72 8.07 -3.50 9.40
C CYS A 72 7.22 -2.37 8.79
N SER A 73 5.89 -2.48 8.83
CA SER A 73 4.95 -1.63 8.05
C SER A 73 4.77 -0.19 8.58
N ARG A 74 5.35 0.15 9.74
CA ARG A 74 5.33 1.51 10.32
C ARG A 74 6.72 2.10 10.55
N ALA A 75 7.73 1.50 9.95
CA ALA A 75 9.09 1.96 10.16
C ALA A 75 9.32 3.34 9.52
N SER A 76 10.12 4.17 10.19
CA SER A 76 10.46 5.53 9.72
C SER A 76 11.07 5.54 8.31
N TYR A 77 11.66 4.42 7.86
CA TYR A 77 12.18 4.29 6.51
C TYR A 77 11.09 4.34 5.42
N TRP A 78 9.81 4.18 5.73
CA TRP A 78 8.74 4.33 4.73
C TRP A 78 8.54 5.77 4.28
N GLN A 79 9.02 6.75 5.05
CA GLN A 79 8.84 8.16 4.72
C GLN A 79 9.66 8.55 3.49
N VAL A 80 9.07 9.43 2.67
CA VAL A 80 9.71 10.04 1.50
C VAL A 80 10.89 10.89 1.96
N ARG A 81 12.02 10.78 1.27
CA ARG A 81 13.19 11.62 1.53
C ARG A 81 13.14 12.89 0.66
N PRO A 82 13.77 14.00 1.11
CA PRO A 82 13.87 15.21 0.29
C PRO A 82 14.46 14.89 -1.10
N ALA A 83 13.82 15.42 -2.15
CA ALA A 83 14.20 15.22 -3.56
C ALA A 83 14.17 13.77 -4.08
N GLU A 84 13.60 12.83 -3.33
CA GLU A 84 13.42 11.46 -3.77
C GLU A 84 12.28 11.36 -4.78
N LYS A 85 12.53 10.71 -5.92
CA LYS A 85 11.47 10.49 -6.92
C LYS A 85 10.54 9.36 -6.45
N PRO A 86 9.28 9.33 -6.91
CA PRO A 86 8.32 8.28 -6.53
C PRO A 86 8.83 6.85 -6.76
N ASP A 87 9.49 6.59 -7.89
CA ASP A 87 10.02 5.25 -8.20
C ASP A 87 11.25 4.90 -7.35
N GLU A 88 12.13 5.88 -7.08
CA GLU A 88 13.28 5.70 -6.18
C GLU A 88 12.81 5.41 -4.75
N HIS A 89 11.76 6.10 -4.31
CA HIS A 89 11.10 5.88 -3.03
C HIS A 89 10.51 4.47 -2.93
N PHE A 90 9.76 4.05 -3.96
CA PHE A 90 9.17 2.71 -4.00
C PHE A 90 10.23 1.61 -3.90
N GLU A 91 11.26 1.65 -4.75
CA GLU A 91 12.33 0.65 -4.75
C GLU A 91 13.05 0.59 -3.41
N ARG A 92 13.32 1.75 -2.80
CA ARG A 92 13.94 1.78 -1.47
C ARG A 92 13.05 1.14 -0.40
N VAL A 93 11.76 1.47 -0.37
CA VAL A 93 10.84 0.89 0.62
C VAL A 93 10.72 -0.62 0.41
N ARG A 94 10.63 -1.08 -0.84
CA ARG A 94 10.59 -2.49 -1.21
C ARG A 94 11.82 -3.24 -0.70
N LEU A 95 13.02 -2.74 -1.00
CA LEU A 95 14.29 -3.36 -0.56
C LEU A 95 14.41 -3.40 0.96
N MET A 96 14.09 -2.29 1.64
CA MET A 96 14.16 -2.23 3.11
C MET A 96 13.13 -3.15 3.77
N THR A 97 11.95 -3.29 3.19
CA THR A 97 10.93 -4.22 3.69
C THR A 97 11.38 -5.67 3.55
N ALA A 98 11.93 -6.06 2.39
CA ALA A 98 12.47 -7.39 2.15
C ALA A 98 13.64 -7.72 3.11
N PHE A 99 14.54 -6.76 3.34
CA PHE A 99 15.61 -6.91 4.33
C PHE A 99 15.07 -7.15 5.74
N CYS A 100 14.09 -6.36 6.19
CA CYS A 100 13.52 -6.53 7.52
C CYS A 100 12.71 -7.84 7.68
N GLN A 101 12.15 -8.37 6.58
CA GLN A 101 11.46 -9.66 6.55
C GLN A 101 12.41 -10.86 6.50
N GLY A 102 13.72 -10.64 6.30
CA GLY A 102 14.72 -11.70 6.19
C GLY A 102 14.75 -12.36 4.80
N ASP A 103 14.07 -11.78 3.82
CA ASP A 103 13.96 -12.30 2.45
C ASP A 103 15.06 -11.76 1.51
N ALA A 104 15.89 -10.83 1.97
CA ALA A 104 17.03 -10.31 1.22
C ALA A 104 18.37 -10.90 1.73
N PRO A 105 19.21 -11.50 0.87
CA PRO A 105 20.57 -11.87 1.24
C PRO A 105 21.44 -10.61 1.48
N LEU A 106 22.40 -10.74 2.40
CA LEU A 106 23.43 -9.73 2.71
C LEU A 106 24.32 -9.40 1.50
#